data_AF-A0A7W2YP82-F1
#
_entry.id   AF-A0A7W2YP82-F1
#
_cell.length_a   1.000
_cell.length_b   1.000
_cell.length_c   1.000
_cell.angle_alpha   90.00
_cell.angle_beta   90.00
_cell.angle_gamma   90.00
#
_symmetry.space_group_name_H-M   'P 1'
#
loop_
_entity.id
_entity.type
_entity.pdbx_description
1 polymer ?
#
loop_
_entity_poly.entity_id
_entity_poly.type
_entity_poly.pdbx_seq_one_letter_code
_entity_poly.pdbx_strand_id
1 'polypeptide(L)'
;STYTALITPTADGSVTLDVNANVAQDSVGNFNTSATQVSSNYDASRPSVAIQNVPATSNAPFTVTFTFSEAVIGFVVGDIT
;
A
#
# COMPACT_ATOMS: atom_id res chain seq x y z
N SER A 1 28.55 12.32 5.54
CA SER A 1 28.32 11.56 4.30
C SER A 1 26.83 11.25 4.16
N THR A 2 26.34 11.09 2.93
CA THR A 2 24.92 10.79 2.64
C THR A 2 24.85 9.57 1.73
N TYR A 3 23.97 8.62 2.05
CA TYR A 3 23.75 7.38 1.30
C TYR A 3 22.26 7.22 0.99
N THR A 4 21.95 6.61 -0.14
CA THR A 4 20.58 6.31 -0.58
C THR A 4 20.50 4.87 -1.06
N ALA A 5 19.40 4.19 -0.77
CA ALA A 5 19.10 2.87 -1.29
C ALA A 5 17.73 2.89 -1.98
N LEU A 6 17.61 2.16 -3.09
CA LEU A 6 16.32 1.89 -3.72
C LEU A 6 15.73 0.63 -3.09
N ILE A 7 14.53 0.75 -2.52
CA ILE A 7 13.80 -0.38 -1.93
C ILE A 7 12.64 -0.72 -2.87
N THR A 8 12.59 -1.97 -3.33
CA THR A 8 11.57 -2.46 -4.28
C THR A 8 10.84 -3.66 -3.68
N PRO A 9 9.79 -3.45 -2.86
CA PRO A 9 8.99 -4.55 -2.34
C PRO A 9 8.28 -5.29 -3.48
N THR A 10 8.16 -6.61 -3.38
CA THR A 10 7.50 -7.45 -4.40
C THR A 10 6.14 -7.98 -3.96
N ALA A 11 5.73 -7.67 -2.73
CA ALA A 11 4.48 -8.12 -2.15
C ALA A 11 4.00 -7.09 -1.11
N ASP A 12 2.69 -7.02 -0.93
CA ASP A 12 2.06 -6.14 0.04
C ASP A 12 2.47 -6.51 1.46
N GLY A 13 2.59 -5.50 2.32
CA GLY A 13 2.87 -5.67 3.73
C GLY A 13 3.89 -4.68 4.29
N SER A 14 4.33 -4.96 5.52
CA SER A 14 5.29 -4.12 6.24
C SER A 14 6.70 -4.30 5.68
N VAL A 15 7.35 -3.17 5.44
CA VAL A 15 8.75 -3.04 5.03
C VAL A 15 9.50 -2.36 6.17
N THR A 16 10.44 -3.06 6.80
CA THR A 16 11.26 -2.51 7.89
C THR A 16 12.68 -2.24 7.41
N LEU A 17 13.28 -1.15 7.92
CA LEU A 17 14.66 -0.77 7.61
C LEU A 17 15.45 -0.56 8.90
N ASP A 18 16.62 -1.18 8.94
CA ASP A 18 17.53 -1.18 10.07
C ASP A 18 18.95 -0.87 9.64
N VAL A 19 19.71 -0.24 10.54
CA VAL A 19 21.17 -0.11 10.43
C VAL A 19 21.74 -0.53 11.77
N ASN A 20 22.46 -1.67 11.78
CA ASN A 20 23.03 -2.23 13.00
C ASN A 20 24.17 -1.35 13.54
N ALA A 21 24.50 -1.52 14.83
CA ALA A 21 25.72 -0.95 15.39
C ALA A 21 26.96 -1.60 14.77
N ASN A 22 28.08 -0.86 14.74
CA ASN A 22 29.39 -1.36 14.32
C ASN A 22 29.50 -1.80 12.85
N VAL A 23 28.70 -1.23 11.95
CA VAL A 23 28.74 -1.51 10.49
C VAL A 23 29.40 -0.39 9.68
N ALA A 24 29.52 0.80 10.26
CA ALA A 24 30.19 1.96 9.68
C ALA A 24 31.21 2.52 10.69
N GLN A 25 32.35 3.02 10.19
CA GLN A 25 33.47 3.51 10.99
C GLN A 25 33.99 4.84 10.43
N ASP A 26 34.39 5.77 11.30
CA ASP A 26 35.09 6.99 10.90
C ASP A 26 36.60 6.75 10.63
N SER A 27 37.31 7.79 10.18
CA SER A 27 38.74 7.68 9.84
C SER A 27 39.67 7.45 11.04
N VAL A 28 39.16 7.57 12.28
CA VAL A 28 39.94 7.43 13.52
C VAL A 28 39.55 6.17 14.29
N GLY A 29 38.58 5.41 13.78
CA GLY A 29 38.23 4.08 14.26
C GLY A 29 36.93 4.00 15.07
N ASN A 30 36.17 5.09 15.21
CA ASN A 30 34.90 5.07 15.95
C ASN A 30 33.79 4.45 15.10
N PHE A 31 33.07 3.49 15.68
CA PHE A 31 31.95 2.81 15.04
C PHE A 31 30.61 3.52 15.28
N ASN A 32 29.65 3.32 14.36
CA ASN A 32 28.29 3.82 14.52
C ASN A 32 27.50 3.03 15.59
N THR A 33 26.51 3.69 16.20
CA THR A 33 25.46 3.03 16.97
C THR A 33 24.32 2.55 16.07
N SER A 34 23.49 1.64 16.57
CA SER A 34 22.31 1.16 15.83
C SER A 34 21.33 2.31 15.59
N ALA A 35 20.70 2.33 14.42
CA ALA A 35 19.61 3.23 14.12
C ALA A 35 18.31 2.78 14.82
N THR A 36 17.40 3.73 15.06
CA THR A 36 16.01 3.42 15.36
C THR A 36 15.36 2.84 14.11
N GLN A 37 14.77 1.65 14.23
CA GLN A 37 14.05 1.02 13.13
C GLN A 37 12.94 1.93 12.60
N VAL A 38 12.80 1.99 11.29
CA VAL A 38 11.67 2.64 10.62
C VAL A 38 10.92 1.62 9.78
N SER A 39 9.63 1.88 9.55
CA SER A 39 8.79 1.03 8.72
C SER A 39 7.96 1.83 7.73
N SER A 40 7.57 1.15 6.65
CA SER A 40 6.58 1.60 5.68
C SER A 40 5.65 0.43 5.37
N ASN A 41 4.40 0.71 5.02
CA ASN A 41 3.53 -0.32 4.43
C ASN A 41 3.55 -0.17 2.92
N TYR A 42 3.86 -1.25 2.22
CA TYR A 42 3.73 -1.34 0.78
C TYR A 42 2.38 -1.98 0.45
N ASP A 43 1.64 -1.33 -0.44
CA ASP A 43 0.37 -1.82 -0.97
C ASP A 43 0.34 -1.53 -2.46
N ALA A 44 0.38 -2.59 -3.26
CA ALA A 44 0.30 -2.58 -4.71
C ALA A 44 -0.96 -3.28 -5.24
N SER A 45 -1.82 -3.76 -4.34
CA SER A 45 -3.11 -4.31 -4.71
C SER A 45 -4.00 -3.20 -5.29
N ARG A 46 -4.80 -3.55 -6.30
CA ARG A 46 -5.73 -2.62 -6.95
C ARG A 46 -7.15 -2.89 -6.46
N PRO A 47 -8.00 -1.86 -6.33
CA PRO A 47 -9.40 -2.09 -6.01
C PRO A 47 -10.07 -2.76 -7.21
N SER A 48 -10.75 -3.88 -6.95
CA SER A 48 -11.72 -4.47 -7.88
C SER A 48 -13.13 -4.10 -7.43
N VAL A 49 -14.08 -4.10 -8.36
CA VAL A 49 -15.50 -3.83 -8.05
C VAL A 49 -16.38 -4.94 -8.63
N ALA A 50 -17.30 -5.45 -7.81
CA ALA A 50 -18.35 -6.36 -8.23
C ALA A 50 -19.71 -5.66 -8.16
N ILE A 51 -20.52 -5.80 -9.22
CA ILE A 51 -21.90 -5.35 -9.25
C ILE A 51 -22.81 -6.54 -8.94
N GLN A 52 -23.63 -6.40 -7.91
CA GLN A 52 -24.48 -7.47 -7.38
C GLN A 52 -25.95 -7.06 -7.42
N ASN A 53 -26.83 -8.06 -7.28
CA ASN A 53 -28.29 -7.89 -7.21
C ASN A 53 -28.93 -7.29 -8.47
N VAL A 54 -28.29 -7.41 -9.64
CA VAL A 54 -28.89 -7.00 -10.92
C VAL A 54 -29.98 -8.01 -11.29
N PRO A 55 -31.26 -7.58 -11.44
CA PRO A 55 -32.32 -8.48 -11.88
C PRO A 55 -32.11 -8.88 -13.35
N ALA A 56 -32.38 -10.15 -13.69
CA ALA A 56 -32.23 -10.65 -15.06
C ALA A 56 -33.20 -9.98 -16.05
N THR A 57 -34.39 -9.60 -15.57
CA THR A 57 -35.35 -8.78 -16.29
C THR A 57 -36.00 -7.81 -15.28
N SER A 58 -36.28 -6.58 -15.70
CA SER A 58 -37.01 -5.62 -14.87
C SER A 58 -37.98 -4.81 -15.73
N ASN A 59 -39.10 -4.42 -15.14
CA ASN A 59 -40.09 -3.49 -15.70
C ASN A 59 -40.37 -2.32 -14.74
N ALA A 60 -39.54 -2.15 -13.72
CA ALA A 60 -39.63 -1.13 -12.67
C ALA A 60 -38.21 -0.78 -12.18
N PRO A 61 -38.02 0.38 -11.51
CA PRO A 61 -36.74 0.71 -10.89
C PRO A 61 -36.27 -0.38 -9.93
N PHE A 62 -34.96 -0.62 -9.92
CA PHE A 62 -34.31 -1.59 -9.05
C PHE A 62 -33.02 -1.02 -8.48
N THR A 63 -32.52 -1.66 -7.42
CA THR A 63 -31.26 -1.30 -6.77
C THR A 63 -30.20 -2.35 -7.09
N VAL A 64 -28.96 -1.90 -7.24
CA VAL A 64 -27.77 -2.76 -7.34
C VAL A 64 -26.80 -2.42 -6.23
N THR A 65 -25.88 -3.34 -5.94
CA THR A 65 -24.81 -3.12 -4.95
C THR A 65 -23.45 -3.14 -5.65
N PHE A 66 -22.64 -2.11 -5.44
CA PHE A 66 -21.23 -2.08 -5.84
C PHE A 66 -20.39 -2.46 -4.62
N THR A 67 -19.59 -3.52 -4.74
CA THR A 67 -18.71 -4.00 -3.67
C THR A 67 -17.26 -3.91 -4.11
N PHE A 68 -16.47 -3.10 -3.42
CA PHE A 68 -15.05 -2.95 -3.68
C PHE A 68 -14.22 -3.92 -2.83
N SER A 69 -13.10 -4.41 -3.35
CA SER A 69 -12.19 -5.30 -2.60
C SER A 69 -11.38 -4.59 -1.50
N GLU A 70 -11.38 -3.26 -1.51
CA GLU A 70 -10.73 -2.40 -0.52
C GLU A 70 -11.46 -1.06 -0.43
N ALA A 71 -11.06 -0.20 0.52
CA ALA A 71 -11.66 1.11 0.67
C ALA A 71 -11.33 2.01 -0.53
N VAL A 72 -12.35 2.59 -1.15
CA VAL A 72 -12.19 3.53 -2.27
C VAL A 72 -12.65 4.94 -1.89
N ILE A 73 -12.07 5.94 -2.53
CA ILE A 73 -12.47 7.35 -2.42
C ILE A 73 -12.91 7.87 -3.79
N GLY A 74 -13.88 8.79 -3.80
CA GLY A 74 -14.28 9.50 -5.02
C GLY A 74 -15.24 8.76 -5.96
N PHE A 75 -15.70 7.54 -5.62
CA PHE A 75 -16.76 6.87 -6.39
C PHE A 75 -18.09 7.62 -6.24
N VAL A 76 -18.65 8.08 -7.35
CA VAL A 76 -19.86 8.91 -7.41
C VAL A 76 -20.83 8.41 -8.47
N VAL A 77 -22.07 8.94 -8.46
CA VAL A 77 -23.12 8.55 -9.43
C VAL A 77 -22.69 8.78 -10.88
N GLY A 78 -21.85 9.77 -11.16
CA GLY A 78 -21.33 10.05 -12.49
C GLY A 78 -20.41 8.96 -13.07
N ASP A 79 -19.92 8.03 -12.23
CA ASP A 79 -19.08 6.90 -12.66
C ASP A 79 -19.91 5.70 -13.16
N ILE A 80 -21.24 5.78 -13.13
CA ILE A 80 -22.17 4.71 -13.50
C ILE A 80 -22.79 5.03 -14.88
N THR A 81 -22.76 4.07 -15.80
CA THR A 81 -23.30 4.18 -17.18
C THR A 81 -24.23 3.04 -17.55
#